data_AF-A0AAI8R8D8-F1
#
_entry.id   AF-A0AAI8R8D8-F1
#
_cell.length_a   1.000
_cell.length_b   1.000
_cell.length_c   1.000
_cell.angle_alpha   90.00
_cell.angle_beta   90.00
_cell.angle_gamma   90.00
#
_symmetry.space_group_name_H-M   'P 1'
#
loop_
_entity.id
_entity.type
_entity.pdbx_description
1 polymer ?
#
loop_
_entity_poly.entity_id
_entity_poly.type
_entity_poly.pdbx_seq_one_letter_code
_entity_poly.pdbx_strand_id
1 'polypeptide(L)' 'MFTFYEYPKCSTCRKAKAWLDNHQVTYQAVDMVKDTPTAETIESWLKHSDVPLRRVFNTSGMKYRELGLKDQID' A
#
# COMPACT_ATOMS: atom_id res chain seq x y z
N MET A 1 -4.56 17.42 1.43
CA MET A 1 -5.03 16.42 2.40
C MET A 1 -4.54 15.06 1.93
N PHE A 2 -3.84 14.30 2.79
CA PHE A 2 -3.25 13.02 2.38
C PHE A 2 -4.26 11.87 2.51
N THR A 3 -4.16 10.86 1.65
CA THR A 3 -4.89 9.59 1.81
C THR A 3 -3.92 8.53 2.29
N PHE A 4 -4.16 8.02 3.49
CA PHE A 4 -3.35 6.98 4.12
C PHE A 4 -4.03 5.63 3.91
N TYR A 5 -3.55 4.87 2.92
CA TYR A 5 -3.97 3.50 2.71
C TYR A 5 -3.33 2.60 3.77
N GLU A 6 -4.17 1.98 4.60
CA GLU A 6 -3.73 1.11 5.69
C GLU A 6 -4.40 -0.27 5.66
N TYR A 7 -3.75 -1.21 6.34
CA TYR A 7 -4.38 -2.45 6.73
C TYR A 7 -4.37 -2.51 8.27
N PRO A 8 -5.54 -2.43 8.95
CA PRO A 8 -5.59 -2.22 10.40
C PRO A 8 -4.92 -3.34 11.22
N LYS A 9 -4.82 -4.56 10.67
CA LYS A 9 -4.12 -5.68 11.33
C LYS A 9 -2.59 -5.61 11.16
N CYS A 10 -2.08 -4.76 10.28
CA CYS A 10 -0.64 -4.59 10.07
C CYS A 10 -0.02 -3.75 11.20
N SER A 11 0.99 -4.31 11.88
CA SER A 11 1.73 -3.61 12.94
C SER A 11 2.49 -2.38 12.39
N THR A 12 3.02 -2.46 11.17
CA THR A 12 3.72 -1.34 10.51
C THR A 12 2.77 -0.19 10.19
N CYS A 13 1.55 -0.49 9.69
CA CYS A 13 0.54 0.54 9.43
C CYS A 13 0.13 1.25 10.72
N ARG A 14 -0.09 0.51 11.82
CA ARG A 14 -0.40 1.10 13.12
C ARG A 14 0.70 2.04 13.63
N LYS A 15 1.97 1.67 13.46
CA LYS A 15 3.11 2.54 13.80
C LYS A 15 3.15 3.80 12.94
N ALA A 16 2.93 3.67 11.62
CA ALA A 16 2.89 4.81 10.72
C ALA A 16 1.73 5.77 11.05
N LYS A 17 0.56 5.23 11.35
CA LYS A 17 -0.60 6.00 11.81
C LYS A 17 -0.32 6.78 13.09
N ALA A 18 0.28 6.13 14.09
CA ALA A 18 0.67 6.78 15.34
C ALA A 18 1.70 7.90 15.11
N TRP A 19 2.64 7.70 14.18
CA TRP A 19 3.59 8.74 13.79
C TRP A 19 2.90 9.94 13.15
N LEU A 20 1.96 9.71 12.21
CA LEU A 20 1.20 10.78 11.55
C LEU A 20 0.35 11.58 12.55
N ASP A 21 -0.30 10.88 13.49
CA ASP A 21 -1.10 11.49 14.56
C ASP A 21 -0.25 12.35 15.49
N ASN A 22 0.90 11.84 15.93
CA ASN A 22 1.86 12.56 16.78
C ASN A 22 2.44 13.81 16.10
N HIS A 23 2.54 13.81 14.78
CA HIS A 23 2.99 14.98 14.00
C HIS A 23 1.85 15.86 13.53
N GLN A 24 0.61 15.61 13.99
CA GLN A 24 -0.59 16.38 13.65
C GLN A 24 -0.81 16.50 12.13
N VAL A 25 -0.42 15.48 11.37
CA VAL A 25 -0.62 15.45 9.93
C VAL A 25 -2.08 15.17 9.64
N THR A 26 -2.71 15.99 8.79
CA THR A 26 -4.09 15.74 8.35
C THR A 26 -4.12 14.69 7.23
N TYR A 27 -4.70 13.52 7.52
CA TYR A 27 -4.86 12.43 6.57
C TYR A 27 -6.24 11.77 6.68
N GLN A 28 -6.68 11.15 5.59
CA GLN A 28 -7.82 10.26 5.54
C GLN A 28 -7.33 8.81 5.54
N ALA A 29 -7.66 8.05 6.56
CA ALA A 29 -7.34 6.62 6.61
C ALA A 29 -8.34 5.80 5.77
N VAL A 30 -7.82 4.97 4.86
CA VAL A 30 -8.60 4.07 4.01
C VAL A 30 -8.11 2.64 4.21
N ASP A 31 -9.01 1.71 4.53
CA ASP A 31 -8.69 0.29 4.62
C ASP A 31 -8.55 -0.28 3.19
N MET A 32 -7.32 -0.55 2.75
CA MET A 32 -7.03 -1.00 1.38
C MET A 32 -7.61 -2.38 1.05
N VAL A 33 -7.96 -3.18 2.07
CA VAL A 33 -8.55 -4.52 1.88
C VAL A 33 -10.07 -4.42 1.74
N LYS A 34 -10.71 -3.48 2.45
CA LYS A 34 -12.15 -3.26 2.35
C LYS A 34 -12.52 -2.36 1.17
N ASP A 35 -11.77 -1.29 1.00
CA ASP A 35 -11.91 -0.28 -0.05
C ASP A 35 -10.68 -0.37 -0.97
N THR A 36 -10.65 -1.43 -1.77
CA THR A 36 -9.54 -1.68 -2.69
C THR A 36 -9.54 -0.62 -3.79
N PRO A 37 -8.43 0.11 -3.99
CA PRO A 37 -8.33 1.10 -5.05
C PRO A 37 -8.46 0.42 -6.42
N THR A 38 -9.01 1.15 -7.39
CA THR A 38 -9.15 0.66 -8.77
C THR A 38 -7.78 0.50 -9.43
N ALA A 39 -7.71 -0.37 -10.44
CA ALA A 39 -6.50 -0.56 -11.23
C ALA A 39 -5.98 0.76 -11.83
N GLU A 40 -6.88 1.60 -12.36
CA GLU A 40 -6.55 2.92 -12.91
C GLU A 40 -5.89 3.84 -11.87
N THR A 41 -6.39 3.81 -10.63
CA THR A 41 -5.82 4.60 -9.53
C THR A 41 -4.40 4.12 -9.19
N ILE A 42 -4.21 2.80 -9.09
CA ILE A 42 -2.89 2.21 -8.82
C ILE A 42 -1.91 2.52 -9.96
N GLU A 43 -2.36 2.43 -11.21
CA GLU A 43 -1.54 2.76 -12.38
C GLU A 43 -1.09 4.22 -12.37
N SER A 44 -1.98 5.13 -12.01
CA SER A 44 -1.64 6.54 -11.82
C SER A 44 -0.55 6.74 -10.75
N TRP A 45 -0.67 6.08 -9.59
CA TRP A 45 0.37 6.15 -8.56
C TRP A 45 1.72 5.62 -9.04
N LEU A 46 1.73 4.52 -9.78
CA LEU A 46 2.94 3.95 -10.35
C LEU A 46 3.58 4.89 -11.38
N LYS A 47 2.78 5.56 -12.22
CA LYS A 47 3.28 6.54 -13.19
C LYS A 47 3.87 7.79 -12.55
N HIS A 48 3.30 8.21 -11.41
CA HIS A 48 3.73 9.41 -10.69
C HIS A 48 4.78 9.13 -9.61
N SER A 49 5.11 7.87 -9.33
CA SER A 49 6.10 7.49 -8.34
C SER A 49 7.35 6.91 -8.99
N ASP A 50 8.51 7.20 -8.42
CA ASP A 50 9.78 6.58 -8.80
C ASP A 50 9.95 5.19 -8.15
N VAL A 51 8.85 4.59 -7.70
CA VAL A 51 8.87 3.34 -6.95
C VAL A 51 8.85 2.18 -7.95
N PRO A 52 9.85 1.28 -7.94
CA PRO A 52 9.84 0.13 -8.83
C PRO A 52 8.62 -0.75 -8.55
N LEU A 53 8.01 -1.29 -9.60
CA LEU A 53 6.79 -2.09 -9.53
C LEU A 53 6.88 -3.21 -8.48
N ARG A 54 8.01 -3.91 -8.40
CA ARG A 54 8.23 -4.97 -7.41
C ARG A 54 8.04 -4.51 -5.95
N ARG A 55 8.28 -3.24 -5.61
CA ARG A 55 8.13 -2.71 -4.24
C ARG A 55 6.68 -2.45 -3.83
N VAL A 56 5.75 -2.31 -4.78
CA VAL A 56 4.32 -2.19 -4.43
C VAL A 56 3.67 -3.55 -4.15
N PHE A 57 4.30 -4.64 -4.57
CA PHE A 57 3.83 -5.99 -4.27
C PHE A 57 4.30 -6.47 -2.91
N ASN A 58 3.41 -7.16 -2.19
CA ASN A 58 3.77 -7.87 -0.97
C ASN A 58 4.55 -9.16 -1.31
N THR A 59 5.85 -9.01 -1.59
CA THR A 59 6.74 -10.12 -2.02
C THR A 59 6.87 -11.24 -0.98
N SER A 60 6.57 -10.96 0.29
CA SER A 60 6.59 -11.94 1.38
C SER A 60 5.22 -12.62 1.59
N GLY A 61 4.17 -12.15 0.93
CA GLY A 61 2.81 -12.65 1.10
C GLY A 61 2.59 -14.01 0.44
N MET A 62 1.70 -14.82 1.02
CA MET A 62 1.33 -16.13 0.45
C MET A 62 0.82 -16.00 -0.99
N LYS A 63 -0.11 -15.06 -1.25
CA LYS A 63 -0.64 -14.79 -2.59
C LYS A 63 0.44 -14.50 -3.64
N TYR A 64 1.52 -13.80 -3.28
CA TYR A 64 2.60 -13.50 -4.22
C TYR A 64 3.32 -14.78 -4.67
N ARG A 65 3.49 -15.74 -3.75
CA ARG A 65 4.09 -17.05 -4.03
C ARG A 65 3.12 -17.98 -4.76
N GLU A 66 1.86 -18.04 -4.31
CA GLU A 66 0.83 -18.91 -4.89
C GLU A 66 0.50 -18.54 -6.34
N LEU A 67 0.51 -17.25 -6.67
CA LEU A 67 0.22 -16.75 -8.01
C LEU A 67 1.45 -16.68 -8.91
N GLY A 68 2.65 -17.06 -8.42
CA GLY A 68 3.88 -17.02 -9.22
C GLY A 68 4.25 -15.60 -9.69
N LEU A 69 3.89 -14.57 -8.92
CA LEU A 69 4.05 -13.17 -9.33
C LEU A 69 5.51 -12.72 -9.41
N LYS A 70 6.44 -13.49 -8.84
CA LYS A 70 7.87 -13.21 -8.96
C LYS A 70 8.31 -13.21 -10.42
N ASP A 71 7.96 -14.25 -11.17
CA ASP A 71 8.38 -14.43 -12.56
C ASP A 71 7.68 -13.47 -13.54
N GLN A 72 6.63 -12.78 -13.11
CA GLN A 72 5.89 -11.82 -13.94
C GLN A 72 6.32 -10.37 -13.74
N ILE A 73 6.98 -10.06 -12.63
CA ILE A 73 7.26 -8.67 -12.18
C ILE A 73 8.77 -8.42 -12.06
N ASP A 74 9.60 -9.46 -12.08
CA ASP A 74 11.07 -9.38 -12.02
C ASP A 74 11.71 -9.14 -13.39
#